data_AF-S2SI18-F1
#
_entry.id   AF-S2SI18-F1
#
_cell.length_a   1.000
_cell.length_b   1.000
_cell.length_c   1.000
_cell.angle_alpha   90.00
_cell.angle_beta   90.00
_cell.angle_gamma   90.00
#
_symmetry.space_group_name_H-M   'P 1'
#
loop_
_entity.id
_entity.type
_entity.pdbx_description
1 polymer ?
#
loop_
_entity_poly.entity_id
_entity_poly.type
_entity_poly.pdbx_seq_one_letter_code
_entity_poly.pdbx_strand_id
1 'polypeptide(L)' 'LGVKAAGGIHTYAEAKALIDAGADRLGASAGIQILKEAGEA' A
#
# COMPACT_ATOMS: atom_id res chain seq x y z
N LEU A 1 -1.93 0.12 19.34
CA LEU A 1 -2.50 -0.80 18.32
C LEU A 1 -2.36 -0.11 16.98
N GLY A 2 -1.96 -0.82 15.92
CA GLY A 2 -1.88 -0.24 14.56
C GLY A 2 -2.95 -0.81 13.63
N VAL A 3 -3.36 -0.05 12.64
CA VAL A 3 -4.38 -0.41 11.64
C VAL A 3 -3.72 -1.13 10.46
N LYS A 4 -4.27 -2.30 10.08
CA LYS A 4 -3.86 -3.03 8.87
C LYS A 4 -4.92 -2.86 7.79
N ALA A 5 -4.55 -2.29 6.64
CA ALA A 5 -5.38 -2.29 5.44
C ALA A 5 -4.98 -3.44 4.52
N ALA A 6 -5.95 -4.22 4.02
CA ALA A 6 -5.68 -5.36 3.15
C ALA A 6 -6.84 -5.61 2.17
N GLY A 7 -6.50 -6.13 0.98
CA GLY A 7 -7.46 -6.47 -0.08
C GLY A 7 -7.58 -5.37 -1.14
N GLY A 8 -7.39 -5.73 -2.41
CA GLY A 8 -7.60 -4.83 -3.55
C GLY A 8 -6.55 -3.74 -3.75
N ILE A 9 -5.35 -3.84 -3.15
CA ILE A 9 -4.27 -2.86 -3.31
C ILE A 9 -3.32 -3.34 -4.40
N HIS A 10 -3.27 -2.63 -5.53
CA HIS A 10 -2.50 -3.06 -6.69
C HIS A 10 -1.45 -2.05 -7.16
N THR A 11 -1.62 -0.76 -6.81
CA THR A 11 -0.76 0.33 -7.26
C THR A 11 -0.14 1.09 -6.08
N TYR A 12 0.93 1.85 -6.36
CA TYR A 12 1.52 2.72 -5.36
C TYR A 12 0.56 3.81 -4.87
N ALA A 13 -0.26 4.37 -5.76
CA ALA A 13 -1.22 5.42 -5.40
C ALA A 13 -2.27 4.93 -4.39
N GLU A 14 -2.81 3.73 -4.60
CA GLU A 14 -3.77 3.11 -3.66
C GLU A 14 -3.12 2.82 -2.31
N ALA A 15 -1.90 2.26 -2.34
CA ALA A 15 -1.13 2.00 -1.13
C ALA A 15 -0.88 3.29 -0.33
N LYS A 16 -0.51 4.37 -1.01
CA LYS A 16 -0.26 5.69 -0.40
C LYS A 16 -1.54 6.27 0.19
N ALA A 17 -2.66 6.22 -0.54
CA ALA A 17 -3.94 6.71 -0.05
C ALA A 17 -4.39 6.02 1.25
N LEU A 18 -4.11 4.72 1.40
CA LEU A 18 -4.41 3.98 2.62
C LEU A 18 -3.49 4.36 3.79
N ILE A 19 -2.21 4.64 3.50
CA ILE A 19 -1.27 5.14 4.50
C ILE A 19 -1.71 6.55 4.97
N ASP A 20 -2.06 7.44 4.04
CA ASP A 20 -2.57 8.78 4.35
C ASP A 20 -3.89 8.74 5.12
N ALA A 21 -4.71 7.71 4.90
CA ALA A 21 -5.92 7.44 5.69
C ALA A 21 -5.64 6.89 7.10
N GLY A 22 -4.37 6.60 7.44
CA GLY A 22 -3.94 6.16 8.76
C GLY A 22 -3.63 4.66 8.89
N ALA A 23 -3.38 3.94 7.79
CA ALA A 23 -2.93 2.55 7.86
C ALA A 23 -1.45 2.47 8.26
N ASP A 24 -1.15 1.77 9.35
CA ASP A 24 0.21 1.47 9.78
C ASP A 24 0.85 0.31 8.98
N ARG A 25 0.01 -0.59 8.44
CA ARG A 25 0.44 -1.77 7.68
C ARG A 25 -0.45 -2.04 6.48
N LEU A 26 0.16 -2.47 5.39
CA LEU A 26 -0.54 -2.88 4.17
C LEU A 26 -0.40 -4.39 3.92
N GLY A 27 -1.50 -5.04 3.51
CA GLY A 27 -1.53 -6.41 3.02
C GLY A 27 -1.94 -6.44 1.55
N ALA A 28 -0.95 -6.56 0.67
CA ALA A 28 -1.16 -6.56 -0.78
C ALA A 28 -0.43 -7.74 -1.44
N SER A 29 -1.14 -8.51 -2.26
CA SER A 29 -0.54 -9.58 -3.07
C SER A 29 0.35 -9.01 -4.18
N ALA A 30 0.15 -7.75 -4.57
CA ALA A 30 0.93 -7.03 -5.59
C ALA A 30 2.13 -6.26 -5.01
N GLY A 31 2.64 -6.62 -3.82
CA GLY A 31 3.65 -5.83 -3.10
C GLY A 31 4.92 -5.52 -3.91
N ILE A 32 5.40 -6.44 -4.76
CA ILE A 32 6.57 -6.20 -5.62
C ILE A 32 6.30 -5.09 -6.64
N GLN A 33 5.11 -5.08 -7.26
CA GLN A 33 4.74 -4.07 -8.25
C GLN A 33 4.63 -2.69 -7.60
N ILE A 34 3.93 -2.63 -6.46
CA ILE A 34 3.76 -1.42 -5.65
C ILE A 34 5.13 -0.83 -5.26
N LEU A 35 6.08 -1.67 -4.85
CA LEU A 35 7.43 -1.22 -4.47
C LEU A 35 8.27 -0.76 -5.67
N LYS A 36 8.10 -1.37 -6.85
CA LYS A 36 8.76 -0.90 -8.08
C LYS A 36 8.26 0.49 -8.45
N GLU A 37 6.93 0.66 -8.52
CA GLU A 37 6.29 1.95 -8.77
C GLU A 37 6.73 3.01 -7.75
N ALA A 38 6.89 2.64 -6.48
CA ALA A 38 7.37 3.55 -5.43
C ALA A 38 8.83 3.99 -5.60
N GLY A 39 9.69 3.15 -6.18
CA GLY A 39 11.10 3.45 -6.42
C GLY A 39 11.35 4.21 -7.74
N GLU A 40 10.37 4.20 -8.63
CA GLU A 40 10.38 4.94 -9.90
C GLU A 40 9.72 6.34 -9.77
N ALA A 41 9.01 6.61 -8.67
CA ALA A 41 8.25 7.83 -8.39
C ALA A 41 9.03 8.93 -7.64
#